data_AF-A0A4Y2AW87-F1
#
_entry.id   AF-A0A4Y2AW87-F1
#
_cell.length_a   1.000
_cell.length_b   1.000
_cell.length_c   1.000
_cell.angle_alpha   90.00
_cell.angle_beta   90.00
_cell.angle_gamma   90.00
#
_symmetry.space_group_name_H-M   'P 1'
#
loop_
_entity.id
_entity.type
_entity.pdbx_description
1 polymer ?
#
loop_
_entity_poly.entity_id
_entity_poly.type
_entity_poly.pdbx_seq_one_letter_code
_entity_poly.pdbx_strand_id
1 'polypeptide(L)'
;DSVAEVKKKLIPKMRLRYSLYIGDKKDLVHTITLRTPKNITVFDIMQLAQKADSRYKFQWKKMGQKVYIYDIAGIINDFEDGLFWFLHVRKHGNKIIHVEESKKIF
;
A
#
# COMPACT_ATOMS: atom_id res chain seq x y z
N ASP A 1 8.07 -17.39 -25.59
CA ASP A 1 7.95 -16.75 -24.27
C ASP A 1 9.03 -15.72 -23.88
N SER A 2 10.07 -15.48 -24.68
CA SER A 2 11.19 -14.59 -24.30
C SER A 2 10.85 -13.09 -24.24
N VAL A 3 9.78 -12.65 -24.91
CA VAL A 3 9.44 -11.22 -25.06
C VAL A 3 8.88 -10.63 -23.77
N ALA A 4 8.09 -11.38 -23.00
CA ALA A 4 7.49 -10.90 -21.75
C ALA A 4 8.55 -10.68 -20.65
N GLU A 5 9.55 -11.56 -20.60
CA GLU A 5 10.62 -11.52 -19.60
C GLU A 5 11.65 -10.42 -19.88
N VAL A 6 11.97 -10.18 -21.17
CA VAL A 6 12.79 -9.04 -21.61
C VAL A 6 12.09 -7.71 -21.32
N LYS A 7 10.77 -7.61 -21.58
CA LYS A 7 9.98 -6.42 -21.21
C LYS A 7 9.98 -6.17 -19.69
N LYS A 8 9.91 -7.23 -18.87
CA LYS A 8 9.98 -7.13 -17.39
C LYS A 8 11.32 -6.60 -16.87
N LYS A 9 12.42 -6.85 -17.58
CA LYS A 9 13.76 -6.32 -17.25
C LYS A 9 13.91 -4.84 -17.58
N LEU A 10 13.21 -4.35 -18.60
CA LEU A 10 13.30 -2.95 -19.06
C LEU A 10 12.44 -1.97 -18.26
N ILE A 11 11.46 -2.45 -17.50
CA ILE A 11 10.63 -1.57 -16.66
C ILE A 11 11.50 -0.97 -15.55
N PRO A 12 11.64 0.37 -15.48
CA PRO A 12 12.40 1.01 -14.42
C PRO A 12 11.85 0.59 -13.05
N LYS A 13 12.73 0.07 -12.18
CA LYS A 13 12.37 -0.36 -10.83
C LYS A 13 12.69 0.74 -9.83
N MET A 14 11.85 0.84 -8.80
CA MET A 14 12.05 1.70 -7.64
C MET A 14 12.03 0.84 -6.37
N ARG A 15 12.76 1.27 -5.35
CA ARG A 15 12.68 0.70 -4.01
C ARG A 15 11.74 1.55 -3.16
N LEU A 16 10.70 0.94 -2.61
CA LEU A 16 9.71 1.59 -1.76
C LEU A 16 9.72 0.94 -0.38
N ARG A 17 9.57 1.75 0.67
CA ARG A 17 9.27 1.26 2.03
C ARG A 17 7.80 1.45 2.30
N TYR A 18 7.14 0.39 2.73
CA TYR A 18 5.76 0.44 3.19
C TYR A 18 5.74 0.11 4.68
N SER A 19 5.22 1.04 5.48
CA SER A 19 5.10 0.91 6.93
C SER A 19 3.63 0.89 7.33
N LEU A 20 3.24 -0.09 8.15
CA LEU A 20 1.94 -0.21 8.79
C LEU A 20 2.09 0.22 10.25
N TYR A 21 1.30 1.20 10.68
CA TYR A 21 1.25 1.71 12.05
C TYR A 21 -0.12 1.39 12.62
N ILE A 22 -0.17 0.72 13.77
CA ILE A 22 -1.41 0.31 14.44
C ILE A 22 -1.38 0.80 15.88
N GLY A 23 -2.52 1.29 16.37
CA GLY A 23 -2.71 1.80 17.73
C GLY A 23 -2.44 3.31 17.87
N ASP A 24 -3.06 3.91 18.88
CA ASP A 24 -3.06 5.36 19.12
C ASP A 24 -1.67 5.92 19.44
N LYS A 25 -0.76 5.07 19.93
CA LYS A 25 0.64 5.43 20.22
C LYS A 25 1.65 4.75 19.28
N LYS A 26 1.21 4.27 18.11
CA LYS A 26 2.03 3.47 17.17
C LYS A 26 2.59 2.21 17.83
N ASP A 27 1.77 1.54 18.62
CA ASP A 27 2.16 0.39 19.43
C ASP A 27 2.72 -0.76 18.59
N LEU A 28 2.31 -0.86 17.32
CA LEU A 28 2.87 -1.80 16.37
C LEU A 28 3.28 -1.11 15.06
N VAL A 29 4.56 -1.24 14.71
CA VAL A 29 5.09 -0.78 13.42
C VAL A 29 5.69 -1.96 12.66
N HIS A 30 5.14 -2.26 11.49
CA HIS A 30 5.71 -3.21 10.55
C HIS A 30 6.19 -2.50 9.31
N THR A 31 7.45 -2.70 8.91
CA THR A 31 7.98 -2.10 7.68
C THR A 31 8.54 -3.17 6.76
N ILE A 32 8.12 -3.14 5.50
CA ILE A 32 8.62 -3.98 4.42
C ILE A 32 9.21 -3.10 3.31
N THR A 33 10.28 -3.60 2.70
CA THR A 33 10.90 -2.95 1.53
C THR A 33 10.57 -3.74 0.28
N LEU A 34 9.94 -3.09 -0.69
CA LEU A 34 9.50 -3.71 -1.94
C LEU A 34 10.26 -3.12 -3.14
N ARG A 35 10.49 -3.96 -4.16
CA ARG A 35 10.95 -3.51 -5.47
C ARG A 35 9.75 -3.50 -6.43
N THR A 36 9.40 -2.31 -6.91
CA THR A 36 8.20 -2.11 -7.73
C THR A 36 8.57 -1.45 -9.06
N PRO A 37 7.73 -1.57 -10.10
CA PRO A 37 7.81 -0.67 -11.24
C PRO A 37 7.54 0.80 -10.82
N LYS A 38 7.98 1.76 -11.64
CA LYS A 38 7.50 3.16 -11.59
C LYS A 38 6.02 3.25 -12.00
N ASN A 39 5.31 4.31 -11.61
CA ASN A 39 3.87 4.54 -11.87
C ASN A 39 2.94 3.47 -11.27
N ILE A 40 3.23 3.01 -10.06
CA ILE A 40 2.43 2.02 -9.34
C ILE A 40 1.35 2.70 -8.48
N THR A 41 0.22 2.05 -8.22
CA THR A 41 -0.78 2.55 -7.27
C THR A 41 -0.47 2.05 -5.85
N VAL A 42 -1.08 2.66 -4.83
CA VAL A 42 -0.95 2.14 -3.46
C VAL A 42 -1.59 0.77 -3.36
N PHE A 43 -2.73 0.57 -4.00
CA PHE A 43 -3.41 -0.72 -4.02
C PHE A 43 -2.50 -1.84 -4.55
N ASP A 44 -1.77 -1.60 -5.65
CA ASP A 44 -0.80 -2.56 -6.17
C ASP A 44 0.35 -2.85 -5.17
N ILE A 45 0.83 -1.81 -4.47
CA ILE A 45 1.84 -1.97 -3.42
C ILE A 45 1.30 -2.87 -2.29
N MET A 46 0.07 -2.65 -1.84
CA MET A 46 -0.56 -3.47 -0.81
C MET A 46 -0.74 -4.91 -1.29
N GLN A 47 -1.12 -5.13 -2.56
CA GLN A 47 -1.18 -6.47 -3.16
C GLN A 47 0.18 -7.17 -3.17
N LEU A 48 1.26 -6.45 -3.47
CA LEU A 48 2.62 -7.01 -3.40
C LEU A 48 3.03 -7.31 -1.96
N ALA A 49 2.69 -6.42 -1.02
CA ALA A 49 3.01 -6.58 0.40
C ALA A 49 2.34 -7.82 1.01
N GLN A 50 1.04 -8.03 0.79
CA GLN A 50 0.33 -9.19 1.34
C GLN A 50 0.85 -10.53 0.80
N LYS A 51 1.38 -10.54 -0.44
CA LYS A 51 1.99 -11.74 -1.05
C LYS A 51 3.38 -12.01 -0.46
N ALA A 52 4.09 -10.96 -0.06
CA ALA A 52 5.42 -11.07 0.53
C ALA A 52 5.36 -11.40 2.03
N ASP A 53 4.34 -10.93 2.74
CA ASP A 53 4.21 -11.09 4.19
C ASP A 53 2.72 -11.02 4.61
N SER A 54 2.26 -12.06 5.30
CA SER A 54 0.86 -12.21 5.70
C SER A 54 0.38 -11.14 6.69
N ARG A 55 1.28 -10.44 7.37
CA ARG A 55 0.94 -9.31 8.25
C ARG A 55 0.36 -8.11 7.48
N TYR A 56 0.55 -8.08 6.16
CA TYR A 56 0.00 -7.05 5.28
C TYR A 56 -1.28 -7.50 4.56
N LYS A 57 -1.88 -8.63 4.95
CA LYS A 57 -3.20 -9.03 4.43
C LYS A 57 -4.20 -7.91 4.67
N PHE A 58 -5.04 -7.65 3.67
CA PHE A 58 -6.05 -6.62 3.74
C PHE A 58 -7.29 -7.04 2.95
N GLN A 59 -8.45 -6.54 3.36
CA GLN A 59 -9.70 -6.68 2.62
C GLN A 59 -10.11 -5.35 2.01
N TRP A 60 -10.72 -5.43 0.83
CA TRP A 60 -11.14 -4.27 0.07
C TRP A 60 -12.44 -4.55 -0.68
N LYS A 61 -13.16 -3.48 -1.03
CA LYS A 61 -14.34 -3.51 -1.89
C LYS A 61 -14.19 -2.51 -3.01
N LYS A 62 -14.73 -2.83 -4.18
CA LYS A 62 -14.86 -1.87 -5.27
C LYS A 62 -16.18 -1.14 -5.13
N MET A 63 -16.14 0.18 -5.06
CA MET A 63 -17.31 1.05 -4.97
C MET A 63 -17.27 2.04 -6.14
N GLY A 64 -17.95 1.70 -7.23
CA GLY A 64 -17.84 2.42 -8.50
C GLY A 64 -16.41 2.37 -9.06
N GLN A 65 -15.79 3.53 -9.24
CA GLN A 65 -14.41 3.65 -9.72
C GLN A 65 -13.37 3.67 -8.58
N LYS A 66 -13.81 3.70 -7.32
CA LYS A 66 -12.93 3.74 -6.15
C LYS A 66 -12.75 2.35 -5.54
N VAL A 67 -11.59 2.15 -4.93
CA VAL A 67 -11.29 0.98 -4.10
C VAL A 67 -11.33 1.44 -2.66
N TYR A 68 -12.11 0.76 -1.83
CA TYR A 68 -12.21 1.04 -0.40
C TYR A 68 -11.55 -0.09 0.39
N ILE A 69 -10.56 0.24 1.21
CA ILE A 69 -9.87 -0.72 2.08
C ILE A 69 -10.47 -0.59 3.48
N TYR A 70 -10.96 -1.69 4.02
CA TYR A 70 -11.74 -1.69 5.25
C TYR A 70 -11.19 -2.63 6.33
N ASP A 71 -10.19 -3.43 6.01
CA ASP A 71 -9.50 -4.31 6.95
C ASP A 71 -8.03 -4.36 6.54
N ILE A 72 -7.13 -4.11 7.48
CA ILE A 72 -5.69 -4.37 7.32
C ILE A 72 -5.23 -5.16 8.55
N ALA A 73 -4.49 -6.24 8.31
CA ALA A 73 -3.97 -7.14 9.33
C ALA A 73 -5.06 -7.76 10.24
N GLY A 74 -6.29 -7.90 9.76
CA GLY A 74 -7.43 -8.42 10.52
C GLY A 74 -8.13 -7.37 11.40
N ILE A 75 -7.75 -6.10 11.27
CA ILE A 75 -8.35 -4.99 12.01
C ILE A 75 -9.24 -4.21 11.05
N ILE A 76 -10.54 -4.33 11.31
CA ILE A 76 -11.61 -3.73 10.51
C ILE A 76 -11.79 -2.26 10.92
N ASN A 77 -12.12 -1.39 9.95
CA ASN A 77 -12.56 -0.03 10.24
C ASN A 77 -13.85 -0.07 11.07
N ASP A 78 -13.89 0.67 12.16
CA ASP A 78 -15.08 0.83 13.01
C ASP A 78 -15.41 2.32 13.12
N PHE A 79 -16.55 2.72 12.54
CA PHE A 79 -16.97 4.11 12.57
C PHE A 79 -17.46 4.54 13.96
N GLU A 80 -18.09 3.63 14.71
CA GLU A 80 -18.65 3.93 16.04
C GLU A 80 -17.53 4.16 17.05
N ASP A 81 -16.46 3.37 16.95
CA ASP A 81 -15.28 3.49 17.79
C ASP A 81 -14.21 4.46 17.22
N GLY A 82 -14.49 5.09 16.07
CA GLY A 82 -13.59 6.07 15.44
C GLY A 82 -12.28 5.49 14.89
N LEU A 83 -12.26 4.20 14.56
CA LEU A 83 -11.10 3.47 14.06
C LEU A 83 -11.05 3.49 12.52
N PHE A 84 -10.08 4.22 11.97
CA PHE A 84 -9.91 4.38 10.52
C PHE A 84 -8.49 4.12 10.05
N TRP A 85 -8.37 3.49 8.87
CA TRP A 85 -7.10 3.41 8.14
C TRP A 85 -6.83 4.69 7.32
N PHE A 86 -5.67 5.30 7.57
CA PHE A 86 -5.20 6.45 6.81
C PHE A 86 -3.97 6.13 5.97
N LEU A 87 -4.04 6.49 4.69
CA LEU A 87 -2.95 6.30 3.75
C LEU A 87 -2.09 7.57 3.60
N HIS A 88 -0.78 7.40 3.74
CA HIS A 88 0.19 8.48 3.65
C HIS A 88 1.32 8.10 2.69
N VAL A 89 1.69 9.03 1.81
CA VAL A 89 2.87 8.92 0.96
C VAL A 89 3.87 9.99 1.34
N ARG A 90 5.08 9.56 1.69
CA ARG A 90 6.21 10.44 1.94
C ARG A 90 7.10 10.46 0.69
N LYS A 91 7.25 11.63 0.08
CA LYS A 91 8.24 11.85 -0.99
C LYS A 91 9.60 12.23 -0.37
N HIS A 92 10.66 12.28 -1.17
CA HIS A 92 11.94 12.84 -0.70
C HIS A 92 11.74 14.33 -0.37
N GLY A 93 12.19 14.76 0.81
CA GLY A 93 11.76 16.00 1.47
C GLY A 93 10.57 15.73 2.40
N ASN A 94 10.50 16.32 3.59
CA ASN A 94 9.56 15.94 4.68
C ASN A 94 8.05 16.14 4.38
N LYS A 95 7.65 16.26 3.11
CA LYS A 95 6.25 16.38 2.69
C LYS A 95 5.55 15.02 2.78
N ILE A 96 4.60 14.95 3.71
CA ILE A 96 3.62 13.86 3.81
C ILE A 96 2.37 14.31 3.05
N ILE A 97 1.83 13.44 2.20
CA ILE A 97 0.63 13.72 1.42
C ILE A 97 -0.37 12.59 1.67
N HIS A 98 -1.60 12.95 2.04
CA HIS A 98 -2.73 12.02 2.02
C HIS A 98 -3.11 11.69 0.59
N VAL A 99 -3.29 10.41 0.28
CA VAL A 99 -3.62 9.95 -1.07
C VAL A 99 -4.72 8.90 -1.02
N GLU A 100 -5.52 8.84 -2.08
CA GLU A 100 -6.44 7.72 -2.31
C GLU A 100 -5.68 6.49 -2.85
N GLU A 101 -6.21 5.31 -2.61
CA GLU A 101 -5.61 4.01 -2.88
C GLU A 101 -5.36 3.76 -4.38
N SER A 102 -6.27 4.26 -5.21
CA SER A 102 -6.26 4.14 -6.67
C SER A 102 -5.36 5.16 -7.36
N LYS A 103 -4.86 6.16 -6.62
CA LYS A 103 -4.03 7.22 -7.19
C LYS A 103 -2.66 6.66 -7.54
N LYS A 104 -2.24 6.88 -8.79
CA LYS A 104 -0.87 6.58 -9.21
C LYS A 104 0.10 7.43 -8.41
N ILE A 105 1.12 6.79 -7.88
CA ILE A 105 2.19 7.43 -7.13
C ILE A 105 3.53 7.14 -7.82
N PHE A 106 4.26 8.23 -8.08
CA PHE A 106 5.59 8.30 -8.70
C PHE A 106 5.65 8.12 -10.22
#